data_AF-A0A3B9WTD0-F1
#
_entry.id   AF-A0A3B9WTD0-F1
#
_cell.length_a   1.000
_cell.length_b   1.000
_cell.length_c   1.000
_cell.angle_alpha   90.00
_cell.angle_beta   90.00
_cell.angle_gamma   90.00
#
_symmetry.space_group_name_H-M   'P 1'
#
loop_
_entity.id
_entity.type
_entity.pdbx_description
1 polymer ?
#
loop_
_entity_poly.entity_id
_entity_poly.type
_entity_poly.pdbx_seq_one_letter_code
_entity_poly.pdbx_strand_id
1 'polypeptide(L)'
;MCAHFAAATPCDERERESIEQFLVIAPTLEAPFDEYVNNTHITGSAIVVGKRGVVLHLHKRLNIWLQPGGHIEQGETPADGALREAREETGLDVRHPDNGPILVHLDVHPGRRRVCSSAL
;
A
#
# COMPACT_ATOMS: atom_id res chain seq x y z
N MET A 1 13.85 3.84 -4.23
CA MET A 1 12.38 3.78 -4.16
C MET A 1 11.71 4.69 -5.19
N CYS A 2 11.92 6.02 -5.15
CA CYS A 2 11.15 6.99 -5.96
C CYS A 2 11.25 6.86 -7.49
N ALA A 3 12.36 6.35 -8.05
CA ALA A 3 12.54 6.25 -9.51
C ALA A 3 11.48 5.39 -10.21
N HIS A 4 10.96 4.35 -9.56
CA HIS A 4 9.92 3.48 -10.11
C HIS A 4 8.56 4.20 -10.19
N PHE A 5 8.25 5.02 -9.18
CA PHE A 5 7.00 5.77 -9.09
C PHE A 5 7.01 7.02 -9.98
N ALA A 6 8.17 7.65 -10.17
CA ALA A 6 8.32 8.81 -11.05
C ALA A 6 8.08 8.49 -12.54
N ALA A 7 8.22 7.23 -12.94
CA ALA A 7 7.96 6.77 -14.31
C ALA A 7 6.49 6.34 -14.52
N ALA A 8 5.65 6.36 -13.48
CA ALA A 8 4.25 5.99 -13.58
C ALA A 8 3.49 7.00 -14.45
N THR A 9 2.62 6.51 -15.33
CA THR A 9 1.66 7.35 -16.04
C THR A 9 0.39 7.41 -15.20
N PRO A 10 0.01 8.57 -14.63
CA PRO A 10 -1.18 8.67 -13.80
C PRO A 10 -2.44 8.37 -14.62
N CYS A 11 -3.38 7.64 -14.03
CA CYS A 11 -4.66 7.32 -14.67
C CYS A 11 -5.66 8.49 -14.62
N ASP A 12 -5.51 9.39 -13.64
CA ASP A 12 -6.29 10.61 -13.48
C ASP A 12 -5.50 11.72 -12.78
N GLU A 13 -6.13 12.87 -12.59
CA GLU A 13 -5.53 14.04 -11.95
C GLU A 13 -5.19 13.80 -10.47
N ARG A 14 -6.02 13.03 -9.77
CA ARG A 14 -5.84 12.75 -8.34
C ARG A 14 -4.61 11.87 -8.13
N GLU A 15 -4.40 10.88 -9.00
CA GLU A 15 -3.18 10.07 -8.98
C GLU A 15 -1.95 10.92 -9.29
N ARG A 16 -2.05 11.84 -10.27
CA ARG A 16 -0.94 12.76 -10.59
C ARG A 16 -0.51 13.56 -9.36
N GLU A 17 -1.47 14.16 -8.65
CA GLU A 17 -1.22 14.90 -7.41
C GLU A 17 -0.59 14.00 -6.32
N SER A 18 -1.08 12.76 -6.19
CA SER A 18 -0.54 11.78 -5.24
C SER A 18 0.90 11.39 -5.56
N ILE A 19 1.23 11.17 -6.83
CA ILE A 19 2.59 10.87 -7.28
C ILE A 19 3.51 12.07 -6.97
N GLU A 20 3.10 13.29 -7.34
CA GLU A 20 3.87 14.50 -7.07
C GLU A 20 4.15 14.68 -5.57
N GLN A 21 3.12 14.52 -4.73
CA GLN A 21 3.26 14.60 -3.29
C GLN A 21 4.17 13.49 -2.73
N PHE A 22 4.02 12.26 -3.20
CA PHE A 22 4.86 11.13 -2.77
C PHE A 22 6.33 11.35 -3.10
N LEU A 23 6.64 11.84 -4.31
CA LEU A 23 8.01 12.11 -4.74
C LEU A 23 8.69 13.20 -3.88
N VAL A 24 7.91 14.12 -3.31
CA VAL A 24 8.39 15.14 -2.37
C VAL A 24 8.57 14.58 -0.96
N ILE A 25 7.58 13.84 -0.44
CA ILE A 25 7.55 13.42 0.97
C ILE A 25 8.40 12.17 1.23
N ALA A 26 8.32 11.15 0.37
CA ALA A 26 8.94 9.86 0.63
C ALA A 26 10.46 9.93 0.88
N PRO A 27 11.25 10.77 0.17
CA PRO A 27 12.68 10.94 0.46
C PRO A 27 12.99 11.59 1.81
N THR A 28 12.02 12.30 2.41
CA THR A 28 12.23 13.04 3.68
C THR A 28 11.83 12.23 4.92
N LEU A 29 11.20 11.08 4.76
CA LEU A 29 10.74 10.25 5.87
C LEU A 29 11.90 9.44 6.47
N GLU A 30 12.11 9.62 7.76
CA GLU A 30 12.90 8.68 8.56
C GLU A 30 12.08 7.41 8.81
N ALA A 31 12.64 6.23 8.53
CA ALA A 31 11.94 4.95 8.64
C ALA A 31 10.54 4.95 7.97
N PRO A 32 10.46 5.09 6.63
CA PRO A 32 9.21 5.37 5.90
C PRO A 32 8.11 4.30 6.04
N PHE A 33 8.42 3.12 6.57
CA PHE A 33 7.49 2.01 6.75
C PHE A 33 7.04 1.84 8.21
N ASP A 34 7.63 2.60 9.14
CA ASP A 34 7.34 2.49 10.57
C ASP A 34 6.27 3.52 10.98
N GLU A 35 5.07 3.03 11.29
CA GLU A 35 3.94 3.86 11.72
C GLU A 35 4.15 4.53 13.10
N TYR A 36 5.15 4.11 13.88
CA TYR A 36 5.44 4.65 15.21
C TYR A 36 6.49 5.76 15.18
N VAL A 37 7.30 5.84 14.12
CA VAL A 37 8.34 6.87 13.97
C VAL A 37 7.76 8.16 13.40
N ASN A 38 6.85 8.05 12.43
CA ASN A 38 6.25 9.19 11.74
C ASN A 38 4.74 9.08 11.61
N ASN A 39 4.05 10.23 11.66
CA ASN A 39 2.62 10.31 11.34
C ASN A 39 2.32 10.01 9.85
N THR A 40 3.35 9.93 9.02
CA THR A 40 3.27 9.53 7.61
C THR A 40 4.12 8.28 7.42
N HIS A 41 3.52 7.23 6.88
CA HIS A 41 4.18 5.96 6.57
C HIS A 41 3.63 5.43 5.23
N ILE A 42 4.38 4.52 4.62
CA ILE A 42 4.05 3.89 3.34
C ILE A 42 3.55 2.48 3.61
N THR A 43 2.47 2.12 2.94
CA THR A 43 1.86 0.78 2.98
C THR A 43 1.90 0.11 1.60
N GLY A 44 1.75 -1.21 1.58
CA GLY A 44 1.62 -2.00 0.36
C GLY A 44 0.21 -2.57 0.24
N SER A 45 -0.35 -2.59 -0.97
CA SER A 45 -1.66 -3.21 -1.25
C SER A 45 -1.59 -4.03 -2.54
N ALA A 46 -2.33 -5.14 -2.59
CA ALA A 46 -2.35 -6.04 -3.73
C ALA A 46 -3.72 -6.07 -4.40
N ILE A 47 -3.76 -5.82 -5.71
CA ILE A 47 -4.93 -6.14 -6.53
C ILE A 47 -4.80 -7.58 -7.02
N VAL A 48 -5.46 -8.51 -6.33
CA VAL A 48 -5.42 -9.93 -6.67
C VAL A 48 -6.52 -10.26 -7.68
N VAL A 49 -6.11 -10.62 -8.90
CA VAL A 49 -7.02 -10.91 -10.02
C VAL A 49 -6.95 -12.38 -10.39
N GLY A 50 -8.10 -13.00 -10.64
CA GLY A 50 -8.20 -14.37 -11.16
C GLY A 50 -9.40 -14.56 -12.08
N LYS A 51 -9.60 -15.79 -12.57
CA LYS A 51 -10.68 -16.12 -13.53
C LYS A 51 -12.09 -15.79 -13.02
N ARG A 52 -12.27 -15.71 -11.69
CA ARG A 52 -13.56 -15.46 -11.03
C ARG A 52 -13.79 -13.99 -10.68
N GLY A 53 -12.79 -13.12 -10.91
CA GLY A 53 -12.85 -11.71 -10.57
C GLY A 53 -11.67 -11.26 -9.69
N VAL A 54 -11.92 -10.20 -8.92
CA VAL A 54 -10.94 -9.57 -8.03
C VAL A 54 -11.25 -9.94 -6.59
N VAL A 55 -10.22 -10.24 -5.80
CA VAL A 55 -10.37 -10.55 -4.38
C VAL A 55 -10.42 -9.25 -3.57
N LEU A 56 -11.43 -9.14 -2.73
CA LEU A 56 -11.57 -8.11 -1.71
C LEU A 56 -11.89 -8.79 -0.37
N HIS A 57 -11.47 -8.20 0.74
CA HIS A 57 -11.89 -8.60 2.07
C HIS A 57 -12.87 -7.56 2.66
N LEU A 58 -13.75 -7.98 3.56
CA LEU A 58 -14.60 -7.05 4.30
C LEU A 58 -13.84 -6.55 5.53
N HIS A 59 -13.47 -5.28 5.53
CA HIS A 59 -12.70 -4.71 6.64
C HIS A 59 -13.59 -4.59 7.89
N LYS A 60 -13.34 -5.44 8.89
CA LYS A 60 -14.18 -5.63 10.09
C LYS A 60 -14.60 -4.33 10.79
N ARG A 61 -13.70 -3.33 10.85
CA ARG A 61 -13.96 -2.05 11.54
C ARG A 61 -14.59 -0.97 10.68
N LEU A 62 -14.36 -1.02 9.37
CA LEU A 62 -14.77 0.05 8.46
C LEU A 62 -16.06 -0.32 7.71
N ASN A 63 -16.43 -1.60 7.71
CA ASN A 63 -17.58 -2.15 7.02
C ASN A 63 -17.61 -1.78 5.52
N ILE A 64 -16.43 -1.79 4.90
CA ILE A 64 -16.22 -1.58 3.48
C ILE A 64 -15.36 -2.72 2.93
N TRP A 65 -15.53 -2.99 1.63
CA TRP A 65 -14.69 -3.93 0.91
C TRP A 65 -13.40 -3.25 0.47
N LEU A 66 -12.26 -3.88 0.75
CA LEU A 66 -10.93 -3.40 0.41
C LEU A 66 -10.11 -4.52 -0.23
N GLN A 67 -9.15 -4.13 -1.04
CA GLN A 67 -8.06 -5.01 -1.45
C GLN A 67 -7.21 -5.40 -0.22
N PRO A 68 -6.57 -6.58 -0.21
CA PRO A 68 -5.65 -6.93 0.86
C PRO A 68 -4.41 -6.03 0.84
N GLY A 69 -3.87 -5.75 2.02
CA GLY A 69 -2.72 -4.85 2.15
C GLY A 69 -2.51 -4.35 3.57
N GLY A 70 -1.34 -3.76 3.80
CA GLY A 70 -0.93 -3.38 5.14
C GLY A 70 0.47 -2.78 5.20
N HIS A 71 1.08 -2.91 6.37
CA HIS A 71 2.41 -2.37 6.63
C HIS A 71 3.48 -3.16 5.87
N ILE A 72 4.60 -2.49 5.58
CA ILE A 72 5.77 -3.09 4.94
C ILE A 72 6.75 -3.43 6.06
N GLU A 73 7.22 -4.68 6.12
CA GLU A 73 8.17 -5.12 7.14
C GLU A 73 9.60 -4.67 6.80
N GLN A 74 10.48 -4.72 7.80
CA GLN A 74 11.88 -4.35 7.62
C GLN A 74 12.56 -5.24 6.58
N GLY A 75 13.09 -4.63 5.53
CA GLY A 75 13.77 -5.32 4.44
C GLY A 75 12.87 -5.70 3.27
N GLU A 76 11.56 -5.50 3.38
CA GLU A 76 10.63 -5.69 2.26
C GLU A 76 10.63 -4.47 1.33
N THR A 77 10.41 -4.72 0.04
CA THR A 77 9.90 -3.68 -0.86
C THR A 77 8.38 -3.55 -0.71
N PRO A 78 7.75 -2.45 -1.15
CA PRO A 78 6.28 -2.35 -1.17
C PRO A 78 5.59 -3.51 -1.91
N ALA A 79 6.23 -4.05 -2.94
CA ALA A 79 5.73 -5.19 -3.70
C ALA A 79 5.84 -6.52 -2.93
N ASP A 80 6.86 -6.68 -2.08
CA ASP A 80 7.01 -7.86 -1.23
C ASP A 80 5.98 -7.84 -0.10
N GLY A 81 5.85 -6.70 0.60
CA GLY A 81 4.86 -6.54 1.65
C GLY A 81 3.43 -6.72 1.15
N ALA A 82 3.09 -6.12 -0.01
CA ALA A 82 1.78 -6.34 -0.64
C ALA A 82 1.52 -7.83 -0.96
N LEU A 83 2.55 -8.57 -1.41
CA LEU A 83 2.42 -10.00 -1.70
C LEU A 83 2.26 -10.83 -0.42
N ARG A 84 3.01 -10.53 0.64
CA ARG A 84 2.88 -11.18 1.96
C ARG A 84 1.50 -10.94 2.54
N GLU A 85 1.06 -9.70 2.66
CA GLU A 85 -0.26 -9.31 3.18
C GLU A 85 -1.39 -10.01 2.40
N ALA A 86 -1.30 -10.05 1.06
CA ALA A 86 -2.27 -10.76 0.24
C ALA A 86 -2.37 -12.25 0.58
N ARG A 87 -1.25 -12.93 0.85
CA ARG A 87 -1.25 -14.34 1.27
C ARG A 87 -1.84 -14.50 2.67
N GLU A 88 -1.44 -13.65 3.61
CA GLU A 88 -1.86 -13.71 5.01
C GLU A 88 -3.36 -13.45 5.19
N GLU A 89 -3.87 -12.39 4.55
CA GLU A 89 -5.26 -11.98 4.73
C GLU A 89 -6.27 -12.81 3.94
N THR A 90 -5.85 -13.41 2.82
CA THR A 90 -6.75 -14.18 1.94
C THR A 90 -6.55 -15.69 2.03
N GLY A 91 -5.39 -16.16 2.50
CA GLY A 91 -5.01 -17.58 2.48
C GLY A 91 -4.75 -18.15 1.08
N LEU A 92 -4.69 -17.32 0.04
CA LEU A 92 -4.49 -17.74 -1.34
C LEU A 92 -3.00 -17.82 -1.69
N ASP A 93 -2.64 -18.79 -2.53
CA ASP A 93 -1.33 -18.83 -3.17
C ASP A 93 -1.28 -17.84 -4.34
N VAL A 94 -0.87 -16.61 -4.02
CA VAL A 94 -0.72 -15.51 -4.98
C VAL A 94 0.75 -15.31 -5.37
N ARG A 95 0.96 -14.75 -6.56
CA ARG A 95 2.27 -14.42 -7.12
C ARG A 95 2.20 -13.17 -7.97
N HIS A 96 3.33 -12.48 -8.11
CA HIS A 96 3.49 -11.44 -9.13
C HIS A 96 3.43 -12.06 -10.55
N PRO A 97 3.10 -11.25 -11.58
CA PRO A 97 3.27 -11.64 -12.97
C PRO A 97 4.70 -12.08 -13.29
N ASP A 98 4.87 -12.85 -14.37
CA ASP A 98 6.18 -13.42 -14.72
C ASP A 98 7.25 -12.34 -15.02
N ASN A 99 6.82 -11.15 -15.44
CA ASN A 99 7.70 -10.00 -15.69
C ASN A 99 7.93 -9.12 -14.45
N GLY A 100 7.51 -9.57 -13.27
CA GLY A 100 7.65 -8.85 -12.01
C GLY A 100 6.39 -8.08 -11.59
N PRO A 101 6.48 -7.35 -10.46
CA PRO A 101 5.36 -6.58 -9.92
C PRO A 101 4.94 -5.45 -10.85
N ILE A 102 3.64 -5.17 -10.87
CA ILE A 102 3.05 -4.07 -11.63
C ILE A 102 2.53 -3.03 -10.64
N LEU A 103 3.01 -1.79 -10.75
CA LEU A 103 2.41 -0.66 -10.06
C LEU A 103 1.07 -0.35 -10.73
N VAL A 104 -0.02 -0.54 -10.00
CA VAL A 104 -1.38 -0.28 -10.49
C VAL A 104 -1.82 1.14 -10.16
N HIS A 105 -1.56 1.59 -8.94
CA HIS A 105 -1.98 2.89 -8.46
C HIS A 105 -1.08 3.40 -7.33
N LEU A 106 -0.94 4.72 -7.20
CA LEU A 106 -0.34 5.38 -6.04
C LEU A 106 -1.29 6.46 -5.51
N ASP A 107 -1.64 6.36 -4.23
CA ASP A 107 -2.52 7.32 -3.55
C ASP A 107 -1.81 7.87 -2.30
N VAL A 108 -1.88 9.19 -2.11
CA VAL A 108 -1.45 9.85 -0.88
C VAL A 108 -2.66 10.53 -0.26
N HIS A 109 -2.99 10.13 0.97
CA HIS A 109 -4.17 10.65 1.66
C HIS A 109 -3.94 10.76 3.16
N PRO A 110 -4.76 11.57 3.87
CA PRO A 110 -4.79 11.55 5.33
C PRO A 110 -5.17 10.15 5.83
N GLY A 111 -4.28 9.52 6.60
CA GLY A 111 -4.58 8.27 7.26
C GLY A 111 -5.74 8.41 8.25
N ARG A 112 -6.49 7.31 8.47
CA ARG A 112 -7.49 7.28 9.54
C ARG A 112 -6.76 7.22 10.88
N ARG A 113 -6.70 8.36 11.58
CA ARG A 113 -6.08 8.55 12.89
C ARG A 113 -6.33 7.34 13.81
N ARG A 114 -5.28 6.57 14.20
CA ARG A 114 -5.36 5.79 15.44
C ARG A 114 -5.46 6.82 16.57
N VAL A 115 -6.59 6.88 17.26
CA VAL A 115 -6.56 7.45 18.60
C VAL A 115 -5.72 6.45 19.41
N CYS A 116 -4.46 6.79 19.68
CA CYS A 116 -3.71 6.06 20.70
C CYS A 116 -4.53 6.14 21.98
N SER A 117 -5.06 5.00 22.44
CA SER A 117 -5.48 4.87 23.84
C SER A 117 -4.22 4.76 24.69
N SER A 118 -3.48 5.85 24.80
CA SER A 118 -2.55 6.07 25.90
C SER A 118 -3.17 7.15 26.78
N ALA A 119 -4.21 6.77 27.50
CA ALA A 119 -4.59 7.40 28.75
C ALA A 119 -4.55 6.29 29.79
N LEU A 120 -3.57 6.41 30.68
CA LEU A 120 -3.59 5.81 32.01
C LEU A 120 -4.85 6.26 32.76
#